data_AF-A0AAD8M6N2-F1
#
_entry.id   AF-A0AAD8M6N2-F1
#
_cell.length_a   1.000
_cell.length_b   1.000
_cell.length_c   1.000
_cell.angle_alpha   90.00
_cell.angle_beta   90.00
_cell.angle_gamma   90.00
#
_symmetry.space_group_name_H-M   'P 1'
#
loop_
_entity.id
_entity.type
_entity.pdbx_description
1 polymer ?
#
loop_
_entity_poly.entity_id
_entity_poly.type
_entity_poly.pdbx_seq_one_letter_code
_entity_poly.pdbx_strand_id
1 'polypeptide(L)'
;MSEVLCDDMVEEVEGISSDDDDEQGKGVCDICDDGGTILRCEGECLRAFHSGVENNCESLGFAIDEVEAICNFFCDNCKYKQHQCFICGKLGSSDKDSVVAEV
;
A
#
# COMPACT_ATOMS: atom_id res chain seq x y z
N MET A 1 13.53 -3.09 23.76
CA MET A 1 12.79 -1.99 23.13
C MET A 1 12.25 -2.57 21.85
N SER A 2 10.93 -2.45 21.68
CA SER A 2 10.07 -3.17 20.74
C SER A 2 10.67 -3.42 19.35
N GLU A 3 10.83 -4.70 19.01
CA GLU A 3 11.06 -5.16 17.65
C GLU A 3 9.69 -5.17 16.95
N VAL A 4 9.50 -4.28 15.99
CA VAL A 4 8.38 -4.35 15.03
C VAL A 4 8.75 -5.42 14.01
N LEU A 5 8.47 -6.69 14.34
CA LEU A 5 8.39 -7.77 13.36
C LEU A 5 7.11 -7.57 12.53
N CYS A 6 7.26 -7.29 11.24
CA CYS A 6 6.30 -7.76 10.25
C CYS A 6 6.43 -9.30 10.19
N ASP A 7 5.39 -10.00 10.63
CA ASP A 7 5.36 -11.45 10.90
C ASP A 7 5.49 -12.30 9.62
N ASP A 8 6.63 -12.99 9.45
CA ASP A 8 6.71 -14.31 8.79
C ASP A 8 7.50 -15.25 9.71
N MET A 9 6.83 -16.25 10.26
CA MET A 9 7.41 -17.25 11.16
C MET A 9 8.25 -18.25 10.35
N VAL A 10 9.55 -18.03 10.21
CA VAL A 10 10.46 -18.99 9.55
C VAL A 10 10.79 -20.18 10.48
N GLU A 11 10.30 -21.38 10.14
CA GLU A 11 10.88 -22.64 10.64
C GLU A 11 12.31 -22.79 10.11
N GLU A 12 13.25 -23.23 10.95
CA GLU A 12 14.68 -23.41 10.62
C GLU A 12 14.89 -24.19 9.30
N VAL A 13 15.37 -23.49 8.25
CA VAL A 13 16.01 -24.11 7.09
C VAL A 13 17.41 -23.51 6.90
N GLU A 14 18.43 -24.34 7.07
CA GLU A 14 19.82 -24.00 6.85
C GLU A 14 20.10 -23.76 5.36
N GLY A 15 20.42 -22.51 5.00
CA GLY A 15 21.09 -22.16 3.75
C GLY A 15 20.20 -21.98 2.52
N ILE A 16 19.62 -20.79 2.38
CA ILE A 16 19.36 -20.22 1.06
C ILE A 16 19.87 -18.78 1.05
N SER A 17 20.62 -18.42 0.02
CA SER A 17 21.26 -17.12 -0.15
C SER A 17 20.29 -15.99 0.14
N SER A 18 20.74 -15.02 0.95
CA SER A 18 20.14 -13.69 1.10
C SER A 18 20.25 -12.93 -0.21
N ASP A 19 19.57 -13.39 -1.26
CA ASP A 19 19.14 -12.51 -2.34
C ASP A 19 17.89 -11.83 -1.79
N ASP A 20 18.16 -10.83 -0.97
CA ASP A 20 17.20 -9.88 -0.43
C ASP A 20 16.57 -9.16 -1.63
N ASP A 21 15.60 -9.84 -2.26
CA ASP A 21 14.67 -9.23 -3.18
C ASP A 21 13.75 -8.36 -2.33
N ASP A 22 14.27 -7.23 -1.90
CA ASP A 22 13.50 -6.04 -1.55
C ASP A 22 12.68 -5.61 -2.78
N GLU A 23 11.70 -6.43 -3.17
CA GLU A 23 10.58 -6.09 -4.05
C GLU A 23 9.73 -4.93 -3.44
N GLN A 24 10.04 -4.58 -2.18
CA GLN A 24 9.56 -3.45 -1.38
C GLN A 24 9.85 -2.07 -2.01
N GLY A 25 10.71 -1.99 -3.05
CA GLY A 25 11.07 -0.72 -3.68
C GLY A 25 10.77 -0.56 -5.17
N LYS A 26 10.25 -1.59 -5.88
CA LYS A 26 10.00 -1.52 -7.34
C LYS A 26 8.57 -1.06 -7.67
N GLY A 27 8.09 -0.03 -6.97
CA GLY A 27 6.81 0.62 -7.26
C GLY A 27 7.02 2.02 -7.82
N VAL A 28 6.17 2.44 -8.75
CA VAL A 28 6.03 3.86 -9.12
C VAL A 28 4.80 4.43 -8.42
N CYS A 29 4.85 5.71 -8.10
CA CYS A 29 3.70 6.38 -7.52
C CYS A 29 2.55 6.45 -8.54
N ASP A 30 1.35 5.99 -8.17
CA ASP A 30 0.17 5.98 -9.05
C ASP A 30 -0.32 7.40 -9.40
N ILE A 31 0.19 8.42 -8.71
CA ILE A 31 -0.19 9.83 -8.91
C ILE A 31 0.74 10.52 -9.93
N CYS A 32 2.06 10.29 -9.85
CA CYS A 32 3.05 11.03 -10.63
C CYS A 32 3.97 10.15 -11.50
N ASP A 33 3.82 8.83 -11.45
CA ASP A 33 4.63 7.83 -12.18
C ASP A 33 6.13 7.85 -11.85
N ASP A 34 6.53 8.58 -10.81
CA ASP A 34 7.93 8.66 -10.35
C ASP A 34 8.22 7.59 -9.28
N GLY A 35 9.48 7.17 -9.21
CA GLY A 35 9.97 6.27 -8.17
C GLY A 35 10.29 7.00 -6.87
N GLY A 36 10.96 6.33 -5.93
CA GLY A 36 11.38 6.92 -4.67
C GLY A 36 10.94 6.10 -3.46
N THR A 37 10.68 6.76 -2.34
CA THR A 37 10.20 6.09 -1.12
C THR A 37 8.69 5.90 -1.22
N ILE A 38 8.30 4.69 -1.64
CA ILE A 38 6.92 4.36 -1.96
C ILE A 38 6.33 3.40 -0.91
N LEU A 39 5.11 3.67 -0.47
CA LEU A 39 4.27 2.76 0.30
C LEU A 39 3.26 2.07 -0.61
N ARG A 40 3.18 0.74 -0.55
CA ARG A 40 2.18 -0.04 -1.28
C ARG A 40 0.95 -0.27 -0.41
N CYS A 41 -0.22 0.04 -0.95
CA CYS A 41 -1.49 -0.25 -0.29
C CYS A 41 -1.76 -1.76 -0.33
N GLU A 42 -2.01 -2.37 0.82
CA GLU A 42 -2.33 -3.80 0.94
C GLU A 42 -3.81 -4.15 0.76
N GLY A 43 -4.64 -3.13 0.50
CA GLY A 43 -6.00 -3.34 0.03
C GLY A 43 -6.08 -3.80 -1.43
N GLU A 44 -7.31 -3.99 -1.91
CA GLU A 44 -7.61 -4.55 -3.24
C GLU A 44 -7.10 -3.69 -4.41
N CYS A 45 -6.77 -2.42 -4.17
CA CYS A 45 -6.25 -1.55 -5.22
C CYS A 45 -4.78 -1.78 -5.54
N LEU A 46 -3.99 -2.32 -4.61
CA LEU A 46 -2.53 -2.57 -4.73
C LEU A 46 -1.71 -1.36 -5.22
N ARG A 47 -2.26 -0.14 -5.11
CA ARG A 47 -1.62 1.09 -5.58
C ARG A 47 -0.48 1.50 -4.68
N ALA A 48 0.53 2.13 -5.28
CA ALA A 48 1.73 2.59 -4.60
C ALA A 48 1.78 4.12 -4.58
N PHE A 49 2.21 4.71 -3.47
CA PHE A 49 2.20 6.16 -3.27
C PHE A 49 3.46 6.62 -2.54
N HIS A 50 3.91 7.84 -2.82
CA HIS A 50 4.96 8.47 -2.02
C HIS A 50 4.55 8.59 -0.56
N SER A 51 5.45 8.14 0.31
CA SER A 51 5.22 8.08 1.74
C SER A 51 5.20 9.49 2.37
N GLY A 52 6.14 10.36 1.97
CA GLY A 52 6.29 11.72 2.46
C GLY A 52 6.24 12.79 1.37
N VAL A 53 6.42 14.05 1.78
CA VAL A 53 6.36 15.24 0.91
C VAL A 53 7.56 15.29 -0.02
N GLU A 54 7.51 14.53 -1.10
CA GLU A 54 8.34 14.77 -2.27
C GLU A 54 7.80 16.01 -2.98
N ASN A 55 8.66 17.00 -3.24
CA ASN A 55 8.31 18.40 -3.48
C ASN A 55 7.36 18.69 -4.66
N ASN A 56 6.85 17.68 -5.37
CA ASN A 56 5.94 17.83 -6.50
C ASN A 56 4.89 16.71 -6.64
N CYS A 57 4.74 15.81 -5.65
CA CYS A 57 3.69 14.79 -5.67
C CYS A 57 2.66 15.07 -4.57
N GLU A 58 1.36 14.89 -4.85
CA GLU A 58 0.32 14.81 -3.82
C GLU A 58 0.51 13.51 -3.02
N SER A 59 1.58 13.46 -2.23
CA SER A 59 1.95 12.33 -1.40
C SER A 59 1.02 12.15 -0.19
N LEU A 60 1.14 11.02 0.49
CA LEU A 60 0.40 10.73 1.71
C LEU A 60 0.77 11.64 2.89
N GLY A 61 1.92 12.32 2.82
CA GLY A 61 2.34 13.32 3.79
C GLY A 61 2.80 12.74 5.14
N PHE A 62 3.17 11.45 5.19
CA PHE A 62 3.74 10.84 6.38
C PHE A 62 5.17 11.36 6.63
N ALA A 63 5.51 11.55 7.92
CA ALA A 63 6.89 11.72 8.33
C ALA A 63 7.66 10.40 8.22
N ILE A 64 8.97 10.47 8.06
CA ILE A 64 9.83 9.28 7.91
C ILE A 64 9.63 8.31 9.09
N ASP A 65 9.59 8.82 10.31
CA ASP A 65 9.36 8.00 11.52
C ASP A 65 7.99 7.31 11.53
N GLU A 66 6.97 7.92 10.90
CA GLU A 66 5.64 7.30 10.75
C GLU A 66 5.69 6.18 9.72
N VAL A 67 6.43 6.36 8.63
CA VAL A 67 6.61 5.36 7.57
C VAL A 67 7.27 4.10 8.12
N GLU A 68 8.31 4.24 8.96
CA GLU A 68 8.98 3.10 9.61
C GLU A 68 8.08 2.37 10.61
N ALA A 69 7.06 3.03 11.15
CA ALA A 69 6.09 2.43 12.07
C ALA A 69 4.88 1.80 11.34
N ILE A 70 4.69 2.04 10.04
CA ILE A 70 3.58 1.50 9.26
C ILE A 70 3.94 0.10 8.76
N CYS A 71 3.43 -0.93 9.45
CA CYS A 71 3.56 -2.31 8.98
C CYS A 71 2.62 -2.64 7.80
N ASN A 72 1.39 -2.13 7.83
CA ASN A 72 0.38 -2.39 6.82
C ASN A 72 -0.25 -1.06 6.39
N PHE A 73 0.01 -0.64 5.16
CA PHE A 73 -0.54 0.60 4.63
C PHE A 73 -1.87 0.35 3.90
N PHE A 74 -2.88 1.16 4.21
CA PHE A 74 -4.14 1.23 3.47
C PHE A 74 -4.38 2.68 3.02
N CYS A 75 -4.58 2.89 1.71
CA CYS A 75 -5.00 4.19 1.21
C CYS A 75 -6.45 4.49 1.61
N ASP A 76 -6.83 5.77 1.63
CA ASP A 76 -8.17 6.18 2.08
C ASP A 76 -9.29 5.57 1.23
N ASN A 77 -9.05 5.42 -0.08
CA ASN A 77 -9.95 4.71 -0.97
C ASN A 77 -10.22 3.26 -0.51
N CYS A 78 -9.20 2.52 -0.09
CA CYS A 78 -9.36 1.18 0.48
C CYS A 78 -10.03 1.20 1.85
N LYS A 79 -9.70 2.17 2.72
CA LYS A 79 -10.33 2.33 4.05
C LYS A 79 -11.83 2.59 3.94
N TYR A 80 -12.23 3.43 2.99
CA TYR A 80 -13.63 3.80 2.74
C TYR A 80 -14.30 2.96 1.66
N LYS A 81 -13.62 1.92 1.14
CA LYS A 81 -14.10 1.05 0.07
C LYS A 81 -14.62 1.81 -1.16
N GLN A 82 -13.99 2.94 -1.48
CA GLN A 82 -14.29 3.77 -2.63
C GLN A 82 -13.16 3.63 -3.65
N HIS A 83 -13.41 2.99 -4.79
CA HIS A 83 -12.40 2.81 -5.82
C HIS A 83 -12.85 3.36 -7.17
N GLN A 84 -11.87 3.77 -7.97
CA GLN A 84 -12.10 4.29 -9.31
C GLN A 84 -12.47 3.15 -10.25
N CYS A 85 -13.59 3.27 -10.95
CA CYS A 85 -13.98 2.35 -11.99
C CYS A 85 -12.97 2.39 -13.15
N PHE A 86 -12.40 1.24 -13.50
CA PHE A 86 -11.41 1.13 -14.59
C PHE A 86 -11.94 1.61 -15.95
N ILE A 87 -13.24 1.45 -16.22
CA ILE A 87 -13.84 1.81 -17.52
C ILE A 87 -14.13 3.30 -17.61
N CYS A 88 -14.72 3.89 -16.56
CA CYS A 88 -15.24 5.26 -16.63
C CYS A 88 -14.47 6.29 -15.79
N GLY A 89 -13.47 5.86 -14.99
CA GLY A 89 -12.67 6.75 -14.16
C GLY A 89 -13.41 7.40 -12.99
N LYS A 90 -14.68 7.03 -12.75
CA LYS A 90 -15.47 7.58 -11.64
C LYS A 90 -15.20 6.80 -10.35
N LEU A 91 -15.10 7.51 -9.24
CA LEU A 91 -15.01 6.92 -7.91
C LEU A 91 -16.38 6.36 -7.49
N GLY A 92 -16.42 5.14 -6.96
CA GLY A 92 -17.65 4.51 -6.47
C GLY A 92 -17.36 3.44 -5.41
N SER A 93 -18.40 2.98 -4.73
CA SER A 93 -18.26 1.91 -3.72
C SER A 93 -17.82 0.59 -4.37
N SER A 94 -16.93 -0.11 -3.68
CA SER A 94 -16.48 -1.47 -3.98
C SER A 94 -16.87 -2.47 -2.90
N ASP A 95 -17.77 -2.08 -2.01
CA ASP A 95 -18.30 -2.94 -0.96
C ASP A 95 -19.06 -4.11 -1.60
N LYS A 96 -18.49 -5.30 -1.47
CA LYS A 96 -19.06 -6.55 -2.01
C LYS A 96 -20.32 -7.01 -1.26
N ASP A 97 -20.59 -6.43 -0.10
CA ASP A 97 -21.75 -6.74 0.76
C ASP A 97 -23.05 -6.04 0.34
N SER A 98 -23.08 -5.35 -0.80
CA SER A 98 -24.25 -4.55 -1.22
C SER A 98 -25.40 -5.36 -1.87
N VAL A 99 -25.45 -6.69 -1.73
CA VAL A 99 -26.67 -7.46 -2.05
C VAL A 99 -27.60 -7.44 -0.84
N VAL A 100 -28.21 -6.28 -0.59
CA VAL A 100 -29.58 -6.25 -0.06
C VAL A 100 -30.50 -6.10 -1.27
N ALA A 101 -30.82 -7.24 -1.87
CA ALA A 101 -31.84 -7.35 -2.90
C ALA A 101 -33.20 -7.02 -2.27
N GLU A 102 -33.62 -5.76 -2.37
CA GLU A 102 -35.02 -5.37 -2.21
C GLU A 102 -35.63 -5.26 -3.61
N VAL A 103 -36.22 -6.34 -4.12
CA VAL A 103 -37.38 -6.34 -5.06
C VAL A 103 -38.15 -7.65 -4.98
#